data_AF-A0A5B8MHU4-F1
#
_entry.id   AF-A0A5B8MHU4-F1
#
_cell.length_a   1.000
_cell.length_b   1.000
_cell.length_c   1.000
_cell.angle_alpha   90.00
_cell.angle_beta   90.00
_cell.angle_gamma   90.00
#
_symmetry.space_group_name_H-M   'P 1'
#
loop_
_entity.id
_entity.type
_entity.pdbx_description
1 polymer ?
#
loop_
_entity_poly.entity_id
_entity_poly.type
_entity_poly.pdbx_seq_one_letter_code
_entity_poly.pdbx_strand_id
1 'polypeptide(L)'
;MAEEDIIPTSSVLYAAHKHIGERCKEVSMTFLRCKKRDLDPSVCLKEGEAVMICMGKVLKDLRASCKSSMDTYEQCLDRYSNDLRKCRAEEEVFDAEPLDTRTEATAARTALASRARGGAAPLAETTSMAGSFALDAWSATARA
;
A
#
# COMPACT_ATOMS: atom_id res chain seq x y z
N MET A 1 9.16 15.52 4.79
CA MET A 1 8.37 15.69 6.04
C MET A 1 8.37 14.34 6.70
N ALA A 2 8.95 14.20 7.89
CA ALA A 2 8.83 12.98 8.65
C ALA A 2 7.34 12.77 8.93
N GLU A 3 6.84 11.57 8.62
CA GLU A 3 5.49 11.14 8.96
C GLU A 3 5.43 11.13 10.49
N GLU A 4 5.01 12.25 11.08
CA GLU A 4 4.60 12.30 12.47
C GLU A 4 3.50 11.25 12.67
N ASP A 5 3.41 10.68 13.86
CA ASP A 5 2.33 9.77 14.26
C ASP A 5 1.00 10.56 14.32
N ILE A 6 0.47 10.94 13.15
CA ILE A 6 -0.76 11.69 13.02
C ILE A 6 -1.88 10.71 13.33
N ILE A 7 -2.31 10.73 14.59
CA ILE A 7 -3.55 10.09 15.02
C ILE A 7 -4.66 10.61 14.08
N PRO A 8 -5.28 9.74 13.27
CA PRO A 8 -6.34 10.16 12.36
C PRO A 8 -7.54 10.67 13.16
N THR A 9 -8.24 11.66 12.61
CA THR A 9 -9.53 12.11 13.16
C THR A 9 -10.57 11.00 13.04
N SER A 10 -11.65 11.13 13.81
CA SER A 10 -12.75 10.16 13.73
C SER A 10 -13.35 10.08 12.32
N SER A 11 -13.50 11.20 11.62
CA SER A 11 -14.00 11.27 10.23
C SER A 11 -13.12 10.50 9.25
N VAL A 12 -11.80 10.60 9.36
CA VAL A 12 -10.85 9.82 8.53
C VAL A 12 -11.04 8.32 8.75
N LEU A 13 -11.13 7.90 10.01
CA LEU A 13 -11.31 6.48 10.35
C LEU A 13 -12.67 5.96 9.86
N TYR A 14 -13.73 6.77 9.97
CA TYR A 14 -15.04 6.42 9.42
C TYR A 14 -15.05 6.39 7.90
N ALA A 15 -14.33 7.27 7.21
CA ALA A 15 -14.21 7.19 5.76
C ALA A 15 -13.52 5.89 5.32
N ALA A 16 -12.43 5.52 5.99
CA ALA A 16 -11.60 4.38 5.63
C ALA A 16 -12.08 3.01 6.16
N HIS A 17 -13.16 2.95 6.96
CA HIS A 17 -13.53 1.77 7.75
C HIS A 17 -13.70 0.49 6.91
N LYS A 18 -14.31 0.58 5.72
CA LYS A 18 -14.50 -0.57 4.82
C LYS A 18 -13.15 -1.15 4.39
N HIS A 19 -12.26 -0.27 3.92
CA HIS A 19 -10.93 -0.67 3.45
C HIS A 19 -10.05 -1.22 4.56
N ILE A 20 -10.13 -0.66 5.77
CA ILE A 20 -9.45 -1.20 6.96
C ILE A 20 -10.02 -2.59 7.28
N GLY A 21 -11.34 -2.73 7.28
CA GLY A 21 -12.02 -4.00 7.57
C GLY A 21 -11.65 -5.12 6.58
N GLU A 22 -11.48 -4.79 5.31
CA GLU A 22 -11.07 -5.76 4.28
C GLU A 22 -9.57 -6.10 4.35
N ARG A 23 -8.69 -5.08 4.35
CA ARG A 23 -7.24 -5.28 4.30
C ARG A 23 -6.65 -5.78 5.61
N CYS A 24 -7.18 -5.33 6.74
CA CYS A 24 -6.70 -5.68 8.07
C CYS A 24 -7.53 -6.78 8.75
N LYS A 25 -8.37 -7.51 8.01
CA LYS A 25 -9.25 -8.54 8.57
C LYS A 25 -8.51 -9.58 9.40
N GLU A 26 -7.45 -10.18 8.85
CA GLU A 26 -6.75 -11.30 9.50
C GLU A 26 -6.01 -10.87 10.77
N VAL A 27 -5.32 -9.72 10.73
CA VAL A 27 -4.63 -9.17 11.90
C VAL A 27 -5.62 -8.75 12.99
N SER A 28 -6.75 -8.15 12.61
CA SER A 28 -7.82 -7.77 13.55
C SER A 28 -8.45 -8.99 14.20
N MET A 29 -8.72 -10.05 13.43
CA MET A 29 -9.25 -11.31 13.95
C MET A 29 -8.27 -12.02 14.88
N THR A 30 -6.96 -11.87 14.66
CA THR A 30 -5.93 -12.40 15.56
C THR A 30 -5.96 -11.69 16.92
N PHE A 31 -6.04 -10.36 16.92
CA PHE A 31 -6.21 -9.57 18.14
C PHE A 31 -7.51 -9.92 18.89
N LEU A 32 -8.64 -10.02 18.18
CA LEU A 32 -9.93 -10.39 18.78
C LEU A 32 -9.92 -11.80 19.37
N ARG A 33 -9.24 -12.75 18.72
CA ARG A 33 -9.05 -14.11 19.26
C ARG A 33 -8.20 -14.10 20.53
N CYS A 34 -7.14 -13.30 20.57
CA CYS A 34 -6.32 -13.13 21.77
C CYS A 34 -7.15 -12.59 22.94
N LYS A 35 -7.89 -11.49 22.72
CA LYS A 35 -8.77 -10.87 23.72
C LYS A 35 -9.92 -11.77 24.18
N LYS A 36 -10.35 -12.70 23.34
CA LYS A 36 -11.36 -13.71 23.72
C LYS A 36 -10.78 -14.80 24.63
N ARG A 37 -9.50 -15.12 24.48
CA ARG A 37 -8.81 -16.13 25.29
C ARG A 37 -8.40 -15.59 26.66
N ASP A 38 -7.97 -14.33 26.72
CA ASP A 38 -7.48 -13.70 27.93
C ASP A 38 -8.07 -12.29 28.10
N LEU A 39 -8.49 -11.98 29.32
CA LEU A 39 -9.06 -10.68 29.67
C LEU A 39 -7.99 -9.64 30.02
N ASP A 40 -6.76 -10.07 30.32
CA ASP A 40 -5.65 -9.15 30.55
C ASP A 40 -5.21 -8.51 29.22
N PRO A 41 -5.39 -7.18 29.03
CA PRO A 41 -4.99 -6.51 27.80
C PRO A 41 -3.46 -6.54 27.56
N SER A 42 -2.65 -6.74 28.60
CA SER A 42 -1.18 -6.73 28.49
C SER A 42 -0.64 -7.89 27.64
N VAL A 43 -1.37 -9.01 27.60
CA VAL A 43 -0.99 -10.23 26.88
C VAL A 43 -1.13 -10.06 25.36
N CYS A 44 -2.04 -9.18 24.91
CA CYS A 44 -2.39 -9.02 23.50
C CYS A 44 -1.83 -7.75 22.84
N LEU A 45 -0.86 -7.09 23.49
CA LEU A 45 -0.31 -5.81 23.02
C LEU A 45 0.37 -5.94 21.65
N LYS A 46 1.06 -7.05 21.39
CA LYS A 46 1.74 -7.30 20.10
C LYS A 46 0.74 -7.42 18.95
N GLU A 47 -0.36 -8.13 19.17
CA GLU A 47 -1.45 -8.26 18.21
C GLU A 47 -2.15 -6.91 17.99
N GLY A 48 -2.31 -6.10 19.05
CA GLY A 48 -2.85 -4.74 18.96
C GLY A 48 -1.96 -3.81 18.13
N GLU A 49 -0.65 -3.84 18.35
CA GLU A 49 0.34 -3.09 17.57
C GLU A 49 0.29 -3.48 16.09
N ALA A 50 0.16 -4.77 15.77
CA ALA A 50 0.03 -5.24 14.40
C ALA A 50 -1.24 -4.69 13.70
N VAL A 51 -2.35 -4.54 14.43
CA VAL A 51 -3.56 -3.90 13.91
C VAL A 51 -3.30 -2.43 13.59
N MET A 52 -2.65 -1.69 14.49
CA MET A 52 -2.34 -0.27 14.28
C MET A 52 -1.39 -0.04 13.11
N ILE A 53 -0.36 -0.89 12.96
CA ILE A 53 0.55 -0.86 11.80
C ILE A 53 -0.22 -1.10 10.50
N CYS A 54 -1.13 -2.08 10.48
CA CYS A 54 -1.94 -2.35 9.29
C CYS A 54 -2.85 -1.16 8.95
N MET A 55 -3.54 -0.60 9.95
CA MET A 55 -4.39 0.57 9.77
C MET A 55 -3.60 1.77 9.22
N GLY A 56 -2.43 2.06 9.77
CA GLY A 56 -1.57 3.15 9.31
C GLY A 56 -1.16 2.99 7.85
N LYS A 57 -0.83 1.77 7.41
CA LYS A 57 -0.54 1.47 6.00
C LYS A 57 -1.74 1.73 5.10
N VAL A 58 -2.93 1.24 5.48
CA VAL A 58 -4.16 1.46 4.72
C VAL A 58 -4.44 2.96 4.54
N LEU A 59 -4.34 3.75 5.61
CA LEU A 59 -4.57 5.20 5.56
C LEU A 59 -3.54 5.90 4.67
N LYS A 60 -2.28 5.49 4.73
CA LYS A 60 -1.22 6.02 3.86
C LYS A 60 -1.50 5.73 2.39
N ASP A 61 -1.89 4.50 2.07
CA ASP A 61 -2.19 4.10 0.70
C ASP A 61 -3.39 4.88 0.15
N LEU A 62 -4.47 5.02 0.94
CA LEU A 62 -5.67 5.76 0.55
C LEU A 62 -5.37 7.24 0.27
N ARG A 63 -4.56 7.88 1.12
CA ARG A 63 -4.13 9.27 0.89
C ARG A 63 -3.22 9.42 -0.33
N ALA A 64 -2.49 8.37 -0.71
CA ALA A 64 -1.65 8.38 -1.91
C ALA A 64 -2.45 8.15 -3.19
N SER A 65 -3.46 7.28 -3.17
CA SER A 65 -4.21 6.88 -4.37
C SER A 65 -5.49 7.70 -4.60
N CYS A 66 -6.23 7.99 -3.53
CA CYS A 66 -7.64 8.42 -3.57
C CYS A 66 -7.86 9.73 -2.81
N LYS A 67 -6.84 10.60 -2.73
CA LYS A 67 -6.85 11.77 -1.84
C LYS A 67 -8.10 12.65 -2.01
N SER A 68 -8.45 12.97 -3.25
CA SER A 68 -9.53 13.93 -3.53
C SER A 68 -10.91 13.42 -3.11
N SER A 69 -11.23 12.17 -3.43
CA SER A 69 -12.50 11.54 -3.07
C SER A 69 -12.57 11.26 -1.57
N MET A 70 -11.45 10.81 -0.97
CA MET A 70 -11.34 10.61 0.47
C MET A 70 -11.57 11.91 1.25
N ASP A 71 -10.92 13.01 0.86
CA ASP A 71 -11.06 14.31 1.53
C ASP A 71 -12.51 14.81 1.44
N THR A 72 -13.19 14.59 0.29
CA THR A 72 -14.59 14.99 0.09
C THR A 72 -15.52 14.21 1.01
N TYR A 73 -15.33 12.89 1.09
CA TYR A 73 -16.13 12.03 1.94
C TYR A 73 -15.87 12.30 3.43
N GLU A 74 -14.61 12.46 3.83
CA GLU A 74 -14.21 12.84 5.18
C GLU A 74 -14.88 14.15 5.62
N GLN A 75 -14.87 15.18 4.77
CA GLN A 75 -15.49 16.47 5.09
C GLN A 75 -17.01 16.36 5.27
N CYS A 76 -17.68 15.51 4.49
CA CYS A 76 -19.09 15.22 4.71
C CYS A 76 -19.32 14.56 6.08
N LEU A 77 -18.51 13.55 6.41
CA LEU A 77 -18.60 12.83 7.69
C LEU A 77 -18.33 13.76 8.87
N ASP A 78 -17.32 14.62 8.79
CA ASP A 78 -17.01 15.60 9.84
C ASP A 78 -18.20 16.55 10.06
N ARG A 79 -18.78 17.07 8.98
CA ARG A 79 -19.97 17.95 9.03
C ARG A 79 -21.19 17.28 9.67
N TYR A 80 -21.39 15.99 9.43
CA TYR A 80 -22.58 15.26 9.87
C TYR A 80 -22.31 14.28 11.01
N SER A 81 -21.25 14.50 11.80
CA SER A 81 -20.91 13.70 12.98
C SER A 81 -20.84 12.20 12.68
N ASN A 82 -20.21 11.85 11.56
CA ASN A 82 -20.03 10.49 11.06
C ASN A 82 -21.33 9.74 10.70
N ASP A 83 -22.45 10.45 10.43
CA ASP A 83 -23.68 9.83 9.92
C ASP A 83 -23.52 9.40 8.45
N LEU A 84 -23.10 8.15 8.24
CA LEU A 84 -22.88 7.51 6.94
C LEU A 84 -24.08 7.68 5.98
N ARG A 85 -25.30 7.75 6.50
CA ARG A 85 -26.51 7.85 5.65
C ARG A 85 -26.61 9.18 4.92
N LYS A 86 -26.01 10.23 5.47
CA LYS A 86 -26.01 11.58 4.87
C LYS A 86 -24.90 11.77 3.84
N CYS A 87 -23.95 10.83 3.77
CA CYS A 87 -22.75 10.93 2.95
C CYS A 87 -22.60 9.78 1.95
N ARG A 88 -23.70 9.08 1.62
CA ARG A 88 -23.68 7.93 0.69
C ARG A 88 -23.24 8.33 -0.72
N ALA A 89 -23.53 9.55 -1.15
CA ALA A 89 -23.13 10.03 -2.47
C ALA A 89 -21.59 10.17 -2.56
N GLU A 90 -20.96 10.76 -1.55
CA GLU A 90 -19.51 10.89 -1.46
C GLU A 90 -18.83 9.53 -1.26
N GLU A 91 -19.44 8.64 -0.48
CA GLU A 91 -18.98 7.26 -0.30
C GLU A 91 -18.97 6.46 -1.60
N GLU A 92 -20.03 6.56 -2.42
CA GLU A 92 -20.09 5.88 -3.72
C GLU A 92 -18.98 6.34 -4.67
N VAL A 93 -18.67 7.65 -4.66
CA VAL A 93 -17.56 8.20 -5.44
C VAL A 93 -16.21 7.66 -4.93
N PHE A 94 -16.02 7.64 -3.62
CA PHE A 94 -14.80 7.13 -3.00
C PHE A 94 -14.60 5.62 -3.23
N ASP A 95 -15.65 4.81 -3.06
CA ASP A 95 -15.60 3.35 -3.23
C ASP A 95 -15.47 2.93 -4.71
N ALA A 96 -15.88 3.78 -5.66
CA ALA A 96 -15.75 3.51 -7.09
C ALA A 96 -14.30 3.63 -7.60
N GLU A 97 -13.43 4.32 -6.87
CA GLU A 97 -12.04 4.45 -7.26
C GLU A 97 -11.30 3.11 -7.12
N PRO A 98 -10.49 2.70 -8.12
CA PRO A 98 -9.69 1.49 -8.01
C PRO A 98 -8.64 1.68 -6.92
N LEU A 99 -8.90 1.13 -5.73
CA LEU A 99 -7.85 0.93 -4.75
C LEU A 99 -6.77 0.09 -5.39
N ASP A 100 -5.54 0.56 -5.35
CA ASP A 100 -4.39 -0.19 -5.82
C ASP A 100 -4.05 -1.35 -4.87
N THR A 101 -5.02 -2.23 -4.59
CA THR A 101 -4.75 -3.63 -4.21
C THR A 101 -3.91 -4.32 -5.28
N ARG A 102 -3.79 -3.73 -6.48
CA ARG A 102 -2.87 -4.13 -7.53
C ARG A 102 -1.42 -3.83 -7.17
N THR A 103 -0.97 -2.94 -6.29
CA THR A 103 0.47 -2.92 -5.95
C THR A 103 0.81 -4.06 -5.04
N GLU A 104 -0.05 -4.46 -4.10
CA GLU A 104 0.18 -5.68 -3.31
C GLU A 104 -0.08 -6.96 -4.11
N ALA A 105 -1.13 -7.03 -4.93
CA ALA A 105 -1.42 -8.18 -5.78
C ALA A 105 -0.50 -8.26 -7.00
N THR A 106 -0.04 -7.14 -7.57
CA THR A 106 0.97 -7.10 -8.65
C THR A 106 2.37 -7.22 -8.06
N ALA A 107 2.69 -6.71 -6.88
CA ALA A 107 3.95 -7.03 -6.20
C ALA A 107 3.96 -8.47 -5.72
N ALA A 108 2.85 -9.03 -5.22
CA ALA A 108 2.73 -10.45 -4.88
C ALA A 108 2.74 -11.33 -6.13
N ARG A 109 2.10 -10.94 -7.24
CA ARG A 109 2.21 -11.62 -8.54
C ARG A 109 3.62 -11.50 -9.12
N THR A 110 4.28 -10.36 -8.99
CA THR A 110 5.67 -10.12 -9.45
C THR A 110 6.68 -10.85 -8.57
N ALA A 111 6.44 -10.92 -7.26
CA ALA A 111 7.24 -11.67 -6.29
C ALA A 111 7.00 -13.18 -6.44
N LEU A 112 5.79 -13.63 -6.70
CA LEU A 112 5.50 -15.02 -7.04
C LEU A 112 6.11 -15.38 -8.41
N ALA A 113 6.06 -14.48 -9.39
CA ALA A 113 6.72 -14.65 -10.69
C ALA A 113 8.25 -14.60 -10.60
N SER A 114 8.85 -13.84 -9.67
CA SER A 114 10.30 -13.88 -9.42
C SER A 114 10.71 -15.16 -8.67
N ARG A 115 9.86 -15.67 -7.77
CA ARG A 115 10.08 -16.93 -7.04
C ARG A 115 9.86 -18.18 -7.91
N ALA A 116 8.94 -18.11 -8.88
CA ALA A 116 8.75 -19.15 -9.90
C ALA A 116 9.91 -19.18 -10.91
N ARG A 117 10.64 -18.06 -11.08
CA ARG A 117 11.91 -17.99 -11.80
C ARG A 117 13.09 -18.40 -10.91
N GLY A 118 12.96 -19.51 -10.19
CA GLY A 118 14.10 -20.27 -9.69
C GLY A 118 14.91 -20.87 -10.83
N GLY A 119 15.47 -20.03 -11.70
CA GLY A 119 16.30 -20.40 -12.83
C GLY A 119 17.63 -19.67 -12.74
N ALA A 120 18.67 -20.45 -12.41
CA ALA A 120 20.10 -20.22 -12.62
C ALA A 120 20.66 -18.81 -12.33
N ALA A 121 21.58 -18.75 -11.36
CA ALA A 121 22.62 -17.73 -11.34
C ALA A 121 23.24 -17.61 -12.75
N PRO A 122 23.50 -16.40 -13.26
CA PRO A 122 24.26 -16.27 -14.49
C PRO A 122 25.67 -16.82 -14.21
N LEU A 123 25.99 -17.95 -14.85
CA LEU A 123 27.36 -18.40 -15.01
C LEU A 123 28.10 -17.27 -15.72
N ALA A 124 29.09 -16.72 -15.04
CA ALA A 124 30.05 -15.81 -15.64
C ALA A 124 30.72 -16.52 -16.82
N GLU A 125 30.39 -16.13 -18.04
CA GLU A 125 31.19 -16.46 -19.21
C GLU A 125 32.47 -15.63 -19.16
N THR A 126 33.57 -16.30 -18.82
CA THR A 126 34.93 -15.81 -18.98
C THR A 126 35.28 -15.83 -20.47
N THR A 127 35.05 -14.75 -21.19
CA THR A 127 35.55 -14.61 -22.58
C THR A 127 36.86 -13.83 -22.60
N SER A 128 37.93 -14.63 -22.54
CA SER A 128 39.26 -14.45 -23.12
C SER A 128 39.51 -13.15 -23.90
N MET A 129 40.45 -12.34 -23.41
CA MET A 129 41.09 -11.27 -24.16
C MET A 129 42.03 -11.88 -25.22
N ALA A 130 41.72 -11.67 -26.50
CA ALA A 130 42.71 -11.68 -27.58
C ALA A 130 42.19 -10.92 -28.81
N GLY A 131 42.91 -9.87 -29.22
CA GLY A 131 43.01 -9.48 -30.63
C GLY A 131 42.20 -8.28 -31.10
N SER A 132 42.90 -7.13 -31.16
CA SER A 132 42.90 -6.07 -32.20
C SER A 132 41.73 -5.95 -33.18
N PHE A 133 41.14 -4.74 -33.27
CA PHE A 133 41.27 -3.81 -34.41
C PHE A 133 40.27 -2.66 -34.20
N ALA A 134 40.74 -1.54 -33.66
CA ALA A 134 40.03 -0.27 -33.74
C ALA A 134 40.37 0.37 -35.09
N LEU A 135 39.37 0.57 -35.94
CA LEU A 135 39.41 1.57 -37.01
C LEU A 135 38.14 2.41 -36.93
N ASP A 136 38.35 3.61 -36.42
CA ASP A 136 37.46 4.76 -36.47
C ASP A 136 37.10 5.12 -37.91
N ALA A 137 35.81 5.34 -38.20
CA ALA A 137 35.34 6.33 -39.16
C ALA A 137 33.81 6.32 -39.26
N TRP A 138 33.13 7.16 -38.49
CA TRP A 138 31.91 7.79 -39.02
C TRP A 138 31.82 9.26 -38.64
N SER A 139 31.91 10.04 -39.71
CA SER A 139 32.01 11.48 -39.83
C SER A 139 30.78 12.22 -39.31
N ALA A 140 31.02 13.22 -38.46
CA ALA A 140 30.10 14.31 -38.19
C ALA A 140 29.96 15.21 -39.43
N THR A 141 28.72 15.45 -39.87
CA THR A 141 28.37 16.61 -40.71
C THR A 141 27.15 17.31 -40.12
N ALA A 142 27.40 18.19 -39.14
CA ALA A 142 26.50 19.29 -38.83
C ALA A 142 27.00 20.52 -39.60
N ARG A 143 26.19 21.00 -40.54
CA ARG A 143 26.41 22.26 -41.28
C ARG A 143 25.91 23.45 -40.46
N ALA A 144 26.61 24.55 -40.66
CA ALA A 144 26.19 25.92 -40.41
C ALA A 144 24.97 26.31 -41.27
#